data_AF-A0A9E4WS36-F1
#
_entry.id   AF-A0A9E4WS36-F1
#
_cell.length_a   1.000
_cell.length_b   1.000
_cell.length_c   1.000
_cell.angle_alpha   90.00
_cell.angle_beta   90.00
_cell.angle_gamma   90.00
#
_symmetry.space_group_name_H-M   'P 1'
#
loop_
_entity.id
_entity.type
_entity.pdbx_description
1 polymer ?
#
loop_
_entity_poly.entity_id
_entity_poly.type
_entity_poly.pdbx_seq_one_letter_code
_entity_poly.pdbx_strand_id
1 'polypeptide(L)'
;PIKVLENPYDKDIEPGDVLVAYTTDPGWTPLFINASAIILQIGGMMQHGGVVAREYGKPCVAGIEHVLTRFKDGQMVEVDGSAGTVRLLES
;
A
#
# COMPACT_ATOMS: atom_id res chain seq x y z
N PRO A 1 10.76 -0.77 -0.45
CA PRO A 1 10.73 0.20 0.68
C PRO A 1 9.39 0.94 0.67
N ILE A 2 8.98 1.57 1.77
CA ILE A 2 7.71 2.30 1.83
C ILE A 2 7.75 3.57 0.99
N LYS A 3 6.63 3.85 0.33
CA LYS A 3 6.25 5.14 -0.27
C LYS A 3 4.89 5.55 0.26
N VAL A 4 4.85 6.59 1.09
CA VAL A 4 3.64 7.20 1.62
C VAL A 4 3.18 8.29 0.66
N LEU A 5 1.98 8.14 0.11
CA LEU A 5 1.38 9.05 -0.84
C LEU A 5 0.03 9.55 -0.30
N GLU A 6 -0.19 10.87 -0.40
CA GLU A 6 -1.50 11.48 -0.11
C GLU A 6 -2.38 11.57 -1.36
N ASN A 7 -1.79 11.61 -2.55
CA ASN A 7 -2.46 11.65 -3.85
C ASN A 7 -1.65 10.86 -4.90
N PRO A 8 -2.25 10.40 -6.01
CA PRO A 8 -1.60 9.48 -6.95
C PRO A 8 -0.51 10.13 -7.81
N TYR A 9 -0.31 11.44 -7.71
CA TYR A 9 0.69 12.20 -8.47
C TYR A 9 1.82 12.73 -7.58
N ASP A 10 1.80 12.40 -6.29
CA ASP A 10 2.75 12.93 -5.32
C ASP A 10 4.18 12.44 -5.60
N LYS A 11 4.31 11.15 -5.91
CA LYS A 11 5.60 10.47 -6.12
C LYS A 11 5.44 9.31 -7.10
N ASP A 12 6.51 9.01 -7.81
CA ASP A 12 6.60 7.77 -8.56
C ASP A 12 6.73 6.56 -7.62
N ILE A 13 6.16 5.44 -8.05
CA ILE A 13 6.31 4.13 -7.41
C ILE A 13 7.20 3.29 -8.31
N GLU A 14 8.35 2.88 -7.77
CA GLU A 14 9.29 2.01 -8.48
C GLU A 14 8.99 0.54 -8.20
N PRO A 15 9.37 -0.39 -9.11
CA PRO A 15 9.27 -1.81 -8.85
C PRO A 15 9.94 -2.20 -7.52
N GLY A 16 9.17 -2.82 -6.62
CA GLY A 16 9.64 -3.22 -5.29
C GLY A 16 9.15 -2.30 -4.16
N ASP A 17 8.64 -1.11 -4.46
CA ASP A 17 8.09 -0.21 -3.45
C ASP A 17 6.76 -0.70 -2.87
N VAL A 18 6.55 -0.41 -1.59
CA VAL A 18 5.29 -0.67 -0.89
C VAL A 18 4.51 0.64 -0.85
N LEU A 19 3.35 0.65 -1.50
CA LEU A 19 2.47 1.82 -1.55
C LEU A 19 1.69 1.92 -0.24
N VAL A 20 1.78 3.07 0.43
CA VAL A 20 1.01 3.40 1.62
C VAL A 20 0.13 4.62 1.33
N ALA A 21 -1.18 4.49 1.52
CA ALA A 21 -2.12 5.59 1.28
C ALA A 21 -3.30 5.55 2.26
N TYR A 22 -3.97 6.69 2.46
CA TYR A 22 -5.18 6.73 3.29
C TYR A 22 -6.33 5.95 2.66
N THR A 23 -6.60 6.18 1.37
CA THR A 23 -7.58 5.45 0.55
C THR A 23 -7.13 5.51 -0.91
N THR A 24 -7.79 4.77 -1.79
CA THR A 24 -7.52 4.80 -3.24
C THR A 24 -8.83 4.86 -4.03
N ASP A 25 -8.72 5.39 -5.24
CA ASP A 25 -9.75 5.43 -6.27
C ASP A 25 -9.15 5.00 -7.61
N PRO A 26 -9.92 4.92 -8.72
CA PRO A 26 -9.41 4.46 -10.01
C PRO A 26 -8.16 5.19 -10.52
N GLY A 27 -7.92 6.45 -10.12
CA GLY A 27 -6.73 7.21 -10.50
C GLY A 27 -5.42 6.63 -9.95
N TRP A 28 -5.48 5.78 -8.92
CA TRP A 28 -4.32 5.13 -8.32
C TRP A 28 -3.91 3.84 -9.02
N THR A 29 -4.79 3.28 -9.88
CA THR A 29 -4.58 1.98 -10.55
C THR A 29 -3.23 1.84 -11.25
N PRO A 30 -2.70 2.86 -11.96
CA PRO A 30 -1.39 2.74 -12.60
C PRO A 30 -0.24 2.47 -11.61
N LEU A 31 -0.33 2.96 -10.38
CA LEU A 31 0.71 2.80 -9.34
C LEU A 31 0.79 1.35 -8.83
N PHE A 32 -0.31 0.60 -8.90
CA PHE A 32 -0.39 -0.78 -8.42
C PHE A 32 0.44 -1.75 -9.26
N ILE A 33 0.72 -1.39 -10.51
CA ILE A 33 1.54 -2.19 -11.43
C ILE A 33 2.95 -2.35 -10.83
N ASN A 34 3.55 -1.24 -10.41
CA ASN A 34 4.91 -1.19 -9.88
C ASN A 34 4.98 -1.56 -8.38
N ALA A 35 3.93 -1.26 -7.62
CA ALA A 35 3.89 -1.59 -6.20
C ALA A 35 4.11 -3.10 -5.96
N SER A 36 4.95 -3.44 -5.00
CA SER A 36 5.18 -4.82 -4.55
C SER A 36 4.13 -5.25 -3.53
N ALA A 37 3.60 -4.32 -2.75
CA ALA A 37 2.48 -4.50 -1.83
C ALA A 37 1.75 -3.18 -1.57
N ILE A 38 0.53 -3.26 -1.03
CA ILE A 38 -0.34 -2.11 -0.77
C ILE A 38 -0.75 -2.11 0.72
N ILE A 39 -0.66 -0.95 1.35
CA ILE A 39 -1.11 -0.70 2.72
C ILE A 39 -2.09 0.47 2.72
N LEU A 40 -3.31 0.26 3.24
CA LEU A 40 -4.36 1.27 3.29
C LEU A 40 -4.90 1.49 4.70
N GLN A 41 -5.25 2.74 5.00
CA GLN A 41 -5.99 3.02 6.23
C GLN A 41 -7.47 2.70 6.08
N ILE A 42 -8.10 3.26 5.06
CA ILE A 42 -9.47 2.93 4.69
C ILE A 42 -9.44 1.91 3.55
N GLY A 43 -10.16 0.82 3.76
CA GLY A 43 -10.35 -0.19 2.75
C GLY A 43 -10.85 -1.49 3.35
N GLY A 44 -10.96 -2.49 2.48
CA GLY A 44 -11.37 -3.84 2.81
C GLY A 44 -11.32 -4.69 1.55
N MET A 45 -11.53 -6.00 1.70
CA MET A 45 -11.42 -6.96 0.60
C MET A 45 -12.26 -6.63 -0.64
N MET A 46 -13.36 -5.91 -0.47
CA MET A 46 -14.31 -5.57 -1.53
C MET A 46 -14.22 -4.10 -2.00
N GLN A 47 -13.35 -3.29 -1.40
CA GLN A 47 -13.17 -1.89 -1.78
C GLN A 47 -12.16 -1.77 -2.93
N HIS A 48 -12.19 -0.64 -3.64
CA HIS A 48 -11.38 -0.40 -4.84
C HIS A 48 -9.92 -0.88 -4.70
N GLY A 49 -9.19 -0.39 -3.69
CA GLY A 49 -7.79 -0.77 -3.47
C GLY A 49 -7.59 -2.26 -3.18
N GLY A 50 -8.52 -2.92 -2.48
CA GLY A 50 -8.44 -4.36 -2.22
C GLY A 50 -8.69 -5.21 -3.47
N VAL A 51 -9.69 -4.82 -4.27
CA VAL A 51 -10.04 -5.49 -5.53
C VAL A 51 -8.91 -5.36 -6.55
N VAL A 52 -8.42 -4.14 -6.77
CA VAL A 52 -7.36 -3.87 -7.74
C VAL A 52 -6.06 -4.57 -7.33
N ALA A 53 -5.66 -4.51 -6.05
CA ALA A 53 -4.48 -5.24 -5.59
C ALA A 53 -4.57 -6.74 -5.90
N ARG A 54 -5.74 -7.35 -5.71
CA ARG A 54 -5.96 -8.77 -6.03
C ARG A 54 -5.89 -9.06 -7.52
N GLU A 55 -6.45 -8.19 -8.36
CA GLU A 55 -6.38 -8.33 -9.82
C GLU A 55 -4.93 -8.30 -10.33
N TYR A 56 -4.07 -7.51 -9.68
CA TYR A 56 -2.63 -7.46 -9.96
C TYR A 56 -1.80 -8.47 -9.17
N GLY A 57 -2.43 -9.34 -8.37
CA GLY A 57 -1.74 -10.36 -7.57
C GLY A 57 -0.82 -9.80 -6.49
N LYS A 58 -1.09 -8.58 -5.99
CA LYS A 58 -0.27 -7.89 -4.99
C LYS A 58 -0.82 -8.11 -3.58
N PRO A 59 0.03 -8.40 -2.57
CA PRO A 59 -0.38 -8.38 -1.17
C PRO A 59 -0.99 -7.03 -0.80
N CYS A 60 -2.09 -7.06 -0.05
CA CYS A 60 -2.80 -5.86 0.38
C CYS A 60 -3.26 -6.02 1.82
N VAL A 61 -2.94 -5.03 2.67
CA VAL A 61 -3.47 -4.92 4.03
C VAL A 61 -4.18 -3.58 4.16
N ALA A 62 -5.44 -3.61 4.53
CA ALA A 62 -6.27 -2.43 4.72
C ALA A 62 -6.85 -2.38 6.14
N GLY A 63 -7.30 -1.21 6.57
CA GLY A 63 -7.84 -1.04 7.93
C GLY A 63 -6.78 -0.71 8.98
N ILE A 64 -5.58 -0.29 8.56
CA ILE A 64 -4.53 0.13 9.50
C ILE A 64 -4.77 1.57 9.91
N GLU A 65 -4.96 1.85 11.20
CA GLU A 65 -5.14 3.23 11.64
C GLU A 65 -3.86 4.05 11.52
N HIS A 66 -4.03 5.33 11.15
CA HIS A 66 -2.96 6.33 11.09
C HIS A 66 -1.78 6.00 10.16
N VAL A 67 -2.03 5.36 9.00
CA VAL A 67 -0.94 4.94 8.09
C VAL A 67 0.00 6.06 7.68
N LEU A 68 -0.53 7.28 7.46
CA LEU A 68 0.27 8.42 6.98
C LEU A 68 1.28 8.93 8.03
N THR A 69 1.02 8.69 9.31
CA THR A 69 1.93 9.11 10.40
C THR A 69 2.69 7.93 11.01
N ARG A 70 2.15 6.71 10.90
CA ARG A 70 2.77 5.47 11.37
C ARG A 70 3.95 5.04 10.49
N PHE A 71 3.84 5.30 9.19
CA PHE A 71 4.84 4.93 8.20
C PHE A 71 5.57 6.15 7.65
N LYS A 72 6.81 5.94 7.21
CA LYS A 72 7.67 6.96 6.60
C LYS A 72 8.32 6.39 5.35
N ASP A 73 8.54 7.25 4.37
CA ASP A 73 9.25 6.89 3.14
C ASP A 73 10.60 6.24 3.44
N GLY A 74 10.93 5.22 2.65
CA GLY A 74 12.20 4.50 2.76
C GLY A 74 12.23 3.40 3.83
N GLN A 75 11.23 3.31 4.72
CA GLN A 75 11.17 2.23 5.70
C GLN A 75 11.03 0.87 5.02
N MET A 76 11.70 -0.14 5.57
CA MET A 76 11.56 -1.51 5.12
C MET A 76 10.45 -2.20 5.90
N VAL A 77 9.59 -2.92 5.18
CA VAL A 77 8.48 -3.65 5.76
C VAL A 77 8.31 -5.02 5.11
N GLU A 78 7.77 -5.94 5.88
CA GLU A 78 7.15 -7.16 5.41
C GLU A 78 5.63 -6.98 5.46
N VAL A 79 4.95 -7.32 4.36
CA VAL A 79 3.50 -7.23 4.22
C VAL A 79 2.94 -8.61 3.92
N ASP A 80 2.10 -9.11 4.82
CA ASP A 80 1.37 -10.36 4.64
C ASP A 80 -0.11 -10.06 4.44
N GLY A 81 -0.53 -10.06 3.17
CA GLY A 81 -1.93 -9.85 2.79
C GLY A 81 -2.87 -11.01 3.16
N SER A 82 -2.32 -12.20 3.47
CA SER A 82 -3.13 -13.36 3.91
C SER A 82 -3.41 -13.30 5.40
N ALA A 83 -2.39 -12.95 6.19
CA ALA A 83 -2.51 -12.75 7.64
C ALA A 83 -3.11 -11.38 8.01
N GLY A 84 -3.12 -10.42 7.07
CA GLY A 84 -3.57 -9.06 7.32
C GLY A 84 -2.58 -8.26 8.19
N THR A 85 -1.28 -8.55 8.10
CA THR A 85 -0.26 -7.97 8.98
C THR A 85 0.80 -7.20 8.20
N VAL A 86 1.32 -6.16 8.84
CA VAL A 86 2.46 -5.37 8.36
C VAL A 86 3.49 -5.29 9.48
N ARG A 87 4.72 -5.67 9.20
CA ARG A 87 5.84 -5.64 10.14
C ARG A 87 6.94 -4.73 9.63
N LEU A 88 7.36 -3.76 10.45
CA LEU A 88 8.56 -2.97 10.18
C LEU A 88 9.77 -3.87 10.36
N LEU A 89 10.66 -3.85 9.37
CA LEU A 89 11.95 -4.50 9.42
C LEU A 89 12.91 -3.45 9.98
N GLU A 90 13.41 -3.69 11.20
CA GLU A 90 14.43 -2.85 11.80
C GLU A 90 15.74 -3.01 11.02
N SER A 91 16.42 -1.88 10.79
CA SER A 91 17.79 -1.81 10.31
C SER A 91 18.76 -1.77 11.48
#